data_AF-A0A7S1YKH2-F1
#
_entry.id   AF-A0A7S1YKH2-F1
#
_cell.length_a   1.000
_cell.length_b   1.000
_cell.length_c   1.000
_cell.angle_alpha   90.00
_cell.angle_beta   90.00
_cell.angle_gamma   90.00
#
_symmetry.space_group_name_H-M   'P 1'
#
loop_
_entity.id
_entity.type
_entity.pdbx_description
1 polymer ?
#
loop_
_entity_poly.entity_id
_entity_poly.type
_entity_poly.pdbx_seq_one_letter_code
_entity_poly.pdbx_strand_id
1 'polypeptide(L)'
;MSKKVERSWSEKDRGPGVSGSGDLVVSGIQLGNVWVTVQPLLGVEGDPMRLLFERDLTPHPQYCAAYELLRKPPEQGGIGAQAVIHLGMHGTVEWLPGQPLGNDRKSWSDELLGPLPNIYVYAANNPSESILAKRRGYGTLVSYNVPPYGRAGLYLDLANLKDLIDEYRTPGGEDGDNGNHDMKDAIFSTVQKAGMMNDVPLWLPNGEGDVVATDLKDPKEIPTAAFDKWVREVSIYLLELQERLFSSGLHTLGSTPSDEGMASYLQAYYGDELQEEHCLDLVREWREESKDSGSVPQTENPLLSLLNWVTNGGGPPESTTAPEDESSSMIAGSKEIMSLLERNTEELESIVRSLDGGYVPAAPGGDLLRDGPAVLPTGRNIHALDPYRMPSAGAWARGQKAAEEILRQHQAANNGDYPETVAVTMWGLDAIKTRGESIA
;
A
#
# COMPACT_ATOMS: atom_id res chain seq x y z
N MET A 1 8.43 -35.38 10.16
CA MET A 1 8.12 -35.12 8.74
C MET A 1 6.86 -35.88 8.35
N SER A 2 5.85 -35.20 7.78
CA SER A 2 4.58 -35.84 7.42
C SER A 2 4.73 -36.74 6.19
N LYS A 3 3.97 -37.84 6.14
CA LYS A 3 3.89 -38.75 4.97
C LYS A 3 3.59 -38.01 3.66
N LYS A 4 2.97 -36.82 3.75
CA LYS A 4 2.72 -35.93 2.61
C LYS A 4 4.02 -35.40 2.00
N VAL A 5 4.95 -34.95 2.85
CA VAL A 5 6.25 -34.42 2.43
C VAL A 5 7.07 -35.51 1.75
N GLU A 6 7.14 -36.71 2.35
CA GLU A 6 7.88 -37.86 1.80
C GLU A 6 7.33 -38.32 0.44
N ARG A 7 6.01 -38.20 0.24
CA ARG A 7 5.38 -38.54 -1.05
C ARG A 7 5.69 -37.51 -2.13
N SER A 8 5.74 -36.23 -1.76
CA SER A 8 5.93 -35.12 -2.70
C SER A 8 7.40 -34.80 -2.96
N TRP A 9 8.32 -35.21 -2.09
CA TRP A 9 9.75 -34.90 -2.20
C TRP A 9 10.57 -36.17 -2.05
N SER A 10 11.32 -36.51 -3.10
CA SER A 10 12.26 -37.63 -3.06
C SER A 10 13.43 -37.32 -2.13
N GLU A 11 14.20 -38.33 -1.72
CA GLU A 11 15.40 -38.09 -0.90
C GLU A 11 16.45 -37.21 -1.58
N LYS A 12 16.42 -37.12 -2.92
CA LYS A 12 17.33 -36.28 -3.71
C LYS A 12 16.86 -34.84 -3.83
N ASP A 13 15.57 -34.58 -3.56
CA ASP A 13 14.91 -33.28 -3.78
C ASP A 13 14.48 -32.66 -2.45
N ARG A 14 15.36 -32.68 -1.44
CA ARG A 14 15.03 -32.23 -0.08
C ARG A 14 15.00 -30.69 0.11
N GLY A 15 15.15 -29.95 -0.98
CA GLY A 15 15.24 -28.49 -1.02
C GLY A 15 16.67 -28.00 -1.24
N PRO A 16 16.87 -26.68 -1.40
CA PRO A 16 18.18 -26.10 -1.73
C PRO A 16 19.22 -26.20 -0.60
N GLY A 17 18.81 -26.31 0.66
CA GLY A 17 19.74 -26.45 1.80
C GLY A 17 19.88 -27.89 2.27
N VAL A 18 20.60 -28.69 1.49
CA VAL A 18 21.06 -30.03 1.89
C VAL A 18 22.59 -30.02 1.95
N SER A 19 23.16 -30.48 3.05
CA SER A 19 24.61 -30.59 3.19
C SER A 19 25.18 -31.70 2.30
N GLY A 20 26.51 -31.72 2.11
CA GLY A 20 27.18 -32.83 1.43
C GLY A 20 26.99 -34.20 2.10
N SER A 21 26.61 -34.25 3.38
CA SER A 21 26.25 -35.46 4.12
C SER A 21 24.78 -35.86 4.01
N GLY A 22 23.93 -35.05 3.35
CA GLY A 22 22.50 -35.32 3.19
C GLY A 22 21.61 -34.76 4.31
N ASP A 23 22.17 -33.94 5.21
CA ASP A 23 21.45 -33.29 6.30
C ASP A 23 20.71 -32.03 5.82
N LEU A 24 19.54 -31.75 6.38
CA LEU A 24 18.81 -30.51 6.13
C LEU A 24 19.50 -29.35 6.87
N VAL A 25 19.84 -28.30 6.14
CA VAL A 25 20.52 -27.12 6.68
C VAL A 25 19.55 -25.94 6.72
N VAL A 26 19.37 -25.38 7.92
CA VAL A 26 18.62 -24.14 8.14
C VAL A 26 19.61 -23.10 8.65
N SER A 27 19.78 -22.03 7.87
CA SER A 27 20.74 -20.97 8.17
C SER A 27 20.12 -19.89 9.03
N GLY A 28 20.88 -19.39 9.99
CA GLY A 28 20.47 -18.26 10.84
C GLY A 28 21.61 -17.81 11.74
N ILE A 29 21.34 -16.75 12.51
CA ILE A 29 22.27 -16.14 13.45
C ILE A 29 21.65 -16.21 14.83
N GLN A 30 22.39 -16.76 15.79
CA GLN A 30 22.02 -16.75 17.21
C GLN A 30 22.62 -15.51 17.89
N LEU A 31 21.77 -14.69 18.50
CA LEU A 31 22.12 -13.51 19.30
C LEU A 31 21.54 -13.68 20.70
N GLY A 32 22.29 -14.33 21.60
CA GLY A 32 21.81 -14.64 22.95
C GLY A 32 20.60 -15.58 22.90
N ASN A 33 19.42 -15.10 23.29
CA ASN A 33 18.15 -15.85 23.23
C ASN A 33 17.35 -15.58 21.94
N VAL A 34 17.87 -14.76 21.03
CA VAL A 34 17.20 -14.40 19.78
C VAL A 34 17.82 -15.19 18.63
N TRP A 35 17.00 -15.92 17.88
CA TRP A 35 17.41 -16.57 16.64
C TRP A 35 16.84 -15.81 15.45
N VAL A 36 17.71 -15.34 14.56
CA VAL A 36 17.34 -14.64 13.34
C VAL A 36 17.59 -15.56 12.15
N THR A 37 16.56 -15.83 11.37
CA THR A 37 16.65 -16.69 10.18
C THR A 37 15.80 -16.14 9.05
N VAL A 38 16.08 -16.58 7.84
CA VAL A 38 15.28 -16.26 6.65
C VAL A 38 14.35 -17.44 6.38
N GLN A 39 13.07 -17.15 6.17
CA GLN A 39 12.11 -18.18 5.77
C GLN A 39 12.60 -18.85 4.48
N PRO A 40 12.73 -20.19 4.43
CA PRO A 40 13.13 -20.88 3.22
C PRO A 40 12.18 -20.58 2.06
N LEU A 41 12.70 -20.60 0.82
CA LEU A 41 11.90 -20.37 -0.37
C LEU A 41 10.78 -21.41 -0.48
N LEU A 42 9.58 -21.00 -0.86
CA LEU A 42 8.47 -21.96 -0.98
C LEU A 42 8.68 -22.93 -2.16
N GLY A 43 9.16 -22.42 -3.28
CA GLY A 43 9.44 -23.18 -4.50
C GLY A 43 10.89 -23.63 -4.57
N VAL A 44 11.12 -24.82 -5.13
CA VAL A 44 12.45 -25.29 -5.51
C VAL A 44 12.55 -25.17 -7.03
N GLU A 45 13.50 -24.38 -7.50
CA GLU A 45 13.79 -24.27 -8.93
C GLU A 45 14.29 -25.63 -9.47
N GLY A 46 13.72 -26.08 -10.58
CA GLY A 46 14.21 -27.28 -11.26
C GLY A 46 13.17 -28.00 -12.11
N ASP A 47 12.03 -28.38 -11.52
CA ASP A 47 11.02 -29.19 -12.22
C ASP A 47 9.84 -28.34 -12.72
N PRO A 48 9.83 -27.92 -14.01
CA PRO A 48 8.72 -27.18 -14.59
C PRO A 48 7.42 -28.00 -14.61
N MET A 49 7.49 -29.33 -14.62
CA MET A 49 6.29 -30.18 -14.58
C MET A 49 5.62 -30.10 -13.22
N ARG A 50 6.39 -29.97 -12.15
CA ARG A 50 5.84 -29.78 -10.82
C ARG A 50 5.09 -28.45 -10.72
N LEU A 51 5.65 -27.35 -11.25
CA LEU A 51 4.94 -26.07 -11.31
C LEU A 51 3.60 -26.15 -12.07
N LEU A 52 3.54 -26.95 -13.15
CA LEU A 52 2.35 -27.09 -13.99
C LEU A 52 1.28 -28.05 -13.44
N PHE A 53 1.69 -29.10 -12.71
CA PHE A 53 0.79 -30.19 -12.31
C PHE A 53 0.61 -30.35 -10.79
N GLU A 54 1.43 -29.69 -9.97
CA GLU A 54 1.28 -29.75 -8.51
C GLU A 54 0.09 -28.92 -8.03
N ARG A 55 -0.94 -29.60 -7.52
CA ARG A 55 -2.15 -28.95 -6.99
C ARG A 55 -2.04 -28.59 -5.51
N ASP A 56 -1.22 -29.34 -4.78
CA ASP A 56 -1.20 -29.34 -3.31
C ASP A 56 -0.02 -28.57 -2.71
N LEU A 57 0.79 -27.89 -3.54
CA LEU A 57 1.98 -27.08 -3.22
C LEU A 57 2.62 -27.50 -1.88
N THR A 58 3.12 -28.73 -1.83
CA THR A 58 3.60 -29.31 -0.57
C THR A 58 4.97 -28.70 -0.26
N PRO A 59 5.17 -28.05 0.91
CA PRO A 59 6.44 -27.42 1.25
C PRO A 59 7.58 -28.45 1.25
N HIS A 60 8.75 -28.03 0.80
CA HIS A 60 9.92 -28.90 0.75
C HIS A 60 10.44 -29.25 2.15
N PRO A 61 11.19 -30.36 2.30
CA PRO A 61 11.70 -30.83 3.60
C PRO A 61 12.44 -29.77 4.40
N GLN A 62 13.32 -28.99 3.78
CA GLN A 62 14.02 -27.89 4.46
C GLN A 62 13.06 -26.78 4.97
N TYR A 63 11.99 -26.44 4.25
CA TYR A 63 10.97 -25.48 4.74
C TYR A 63 10.30 -25.99 6.02
N CYS A 64 9.93 -27.28 6.02
CA CYS A 64 9.38 -27.93 7.21
C CYS A 64 10.39 -27.96 8.37
N ALA A 65 11.65 -28.27 8.06
CA ALA A 65 12.72 -28.32 9.04
C ALA A 65 12.99 -26.96 9.68
N ALA A 66 12.83 -25.85 8.96
CA ALA A 66 12.99 -24.51 9.55
C ALA A 66 11.96 -24.24 10.66
N TYR A 67 10.69 -24.55 10.44
CA TYR A 67 9.66 -24.40 11.48
C TYR A 67 9.78 -25.45 12.59
N GLU A 68 10.19 -26.67 12.25
CA GLU A 68 10.44 -27.72 13.24
C GLU A 68 11.63 -27.36 14.15
N LEU A 69 12.69 -26.76 13.59
CA LEU A 69 13.84 -26.23 14.32
C LEU A 69 13.41 -25.15 15.32
N LEU A 70 12.57 -24.19 14.90
CA LEU A 70 12.07 -23.15 15.80
C LEU A 70 11.28 -23.73 16.99
N ARG A 71 10.42 -24.71 16.73
CA ARG A 71 9.50 -25.27 17.73
C ARG A 71 10.12 -26.27 18.68
N LYS A 72 11.00 -27.14 18.18
CA LYS A 72 11.57 -28.22 18.99
C LYS A 72 12.42 -27.66 20.11
N PRO A 73 12.41 -28.27 21.30
CA PRO A 73 13.24 -27.80 22.39
C PRO A 73 14.72 -28.18 22.15
N PRO A 74 15.67 -27.55 22.85
CA PRO A 74 17.11 -27.80 22.68
C PRO A 74 17.52 -29.27 22.86
N GLU A 75 16.83 -30.03 23.72
CA GLU A 75 17.16 -31.45 23.93
C GLU A 75 16.85 -32.32 22.70
N GLN A 76 15.98 -31.84 21.81
CA GLN A 76 15.63 -32.47 20.54
C GLN A 76 16.33 -31.82 19.33
N GLY A 77 17.33 -30.96 19.59
CA GLY A 77 18.10 -30.27 18.56
C GLY A 77 17.40 -29.06 17.92
N GLY A 78 16.37 -28.51 18.57
CA GLY A 78 15.72 -27.27 18.16
C GLY A 78 16.14 -26.05 18.96
N ILE A 79 15.55 -24.89 18.63
CA ILE A 79 15.79 -23.61 19.32
C ILE A 79 14.90 -23.45 20.56
N GLY A 80 13.73 -24.09 20.56
CA GLY A 80 12.75 -23.99 21.65
C GLY A 80 12.16 -22.59 21.78
N ALA A 81 11.88 -21.94 20.64
CA ALA A 81 11.36 -20.58 20.61
C ALA A 81 10.02 -20.48 21.37
N GLN A 82 9.90 -19.46 22.23
CA GLN A 82 8.65 -19.17 22.96
C GLN A 82 7.65 -18.37 22.12
N ALA A 83 8.13 -17.65 21.11
CA ALA A 83 7.34 -16.92 20.14
C ALA A 83 8.13 -16.79 18.83
N VAL A 84 7.44 -16.54 17.73
CA VAL A 84 8.03 -16.15 16.45
C VAL A 84 7.54 -14.76 16.08
N ILE A 85 8.45 -13.91 15.60
CA ILE A 85 8.13 -12.61 15.01
C ILE A 85 8.39 -12.73 13.51
N HIS A 86 7.34 -12.62 12.70
CA HIS A 86 7.47 -12.45 11.26
C HIS A 86 7.59 -10.96 10.95
N LEU A 87 8.65 -10.60 10.22
CA LEU A 87 8.94 -9.24 9.75
C LEU A 87 8.84 -9.20 8.22
N GLY A 88 8.10 -8.23 7.69
CA GLY A 88 7.86 -8.08 6.25
C GLY A 88 6.37 -8.14 5.93
N MET A 89 5.99 -7.62 4.76
CA MET A 89 4.59 -7.47 4.37
C MET A 89 3.77 -8.76 4.46
N HIS A 90 4.39 -9.94 4.39
CA HIS A 90 3.82 -11.23 4.77
C HIS A 90 4.92 -12.30 4.78
N GLY A 91 4.68 -13.42 5.46
CA GLY A 91 5.43 -14.65 5.24
C GLY A 91 4.75 -15.49 4.15
N THR A 92 5.20 -16.72 3.98
CA THR A 92 4.57 -17.69 3.06
C THR A 92 3.80 -18.80 3.77
N VAL A 93 3.96 -18.95 5.09
CA VAL A 93 3.41 -20.09 5.86
C VAL A 93 1.88 -20.05 5.94
N GLU A 94 1.29 -18.87 6.09
CA GLU A 94 -0.15 -18.65 6.12
C GLU A 94 -0.83 -18.88 4.75
N TRP A 95 -0.06 -18.77 3.67
CA TRP A 95 -0.50 -18.95 2.28
C TRP A 95 -0.44 -20.42 1.82
N LEU A 96 0.21 -21.28 2.58
CA LEU A 96 0.32 -22.69 2.24
C LEU A 96 -1.06 -23.36 2.18
N PRO A 97 -1.23 -24.41 1.35
CA PRO A 97 -2.51 -25.11 1.21
C PRO A 97 -3.13 -25.57 2.53
N GLY A 98 -4.45 -25.42 2.64
CA GLY A 98 -5.23 -25.75 3.84
C GLY A 98 -6.60 -25.08 3.83
N GLN A 99 -7.36 -25.20 4.93
CA GLN A 99 -8.70 -24.60 5.03
C GLN A 99 -8.63 -23.06 4.97
N PRO A 100 -9.52 -22.39 4.20
CA PRO A 100 -9.50 -20.93 4.07
C PRO A 100 -9.71 -20.19 5.40
N LEU A 101 -10.45 -20.79 6.33
CA LEU A 101 -10.66 -20.33 7.70
C LEU A 101 -10.90 -21.56 8.58
N GLY A 102 -10.47 -21.49 9.85
CA GLY A 102 -10.64 -22.59 10.79
C GLY A 102 -9.73 -23.75 10.42
N ASN A 103 -8.42 -23.50 10.51
CA ASN A 103 -7.41 -24.50 10.20
C ASN A 103 -7.71 -25.84 10.90
N ASP A 104 -7.48 -26.91 10.16
CA ASP A 104 -7.45 -28.27 10.68
C ASP A 104 -6.01 -28.80 10.68
N ARG A 105 -5.81 -30.01 11.23
CA ARG A 105 -4.52 -30.70 11.22
C ARG A 105 -3.97 -31.03 9.82
N LYS A 106 -4.73 -30.74 8.75
CA LYS A 106 -4.30 -30.93 7.36
C LYS A 106 -3.85 -29.61 6.72
N SER A 107 -4.06 -28.49 7.40
CA SER A 107 -3.66 -27.17 6.96
C SER A 107 -2.20 -26.95 7.32
N TRP A 108 -1.37 -26.63 6.33
CA TRP A 108 0.08 -26.55 6.52
C TRP A 108 0.49 -25.51 7.56
N SER A 109 -0.22 -24.39 7.64
CA SER A 109 0.05 -23.36 8.65
C SER A 109 -0.12 -23.89 10.08
N ASP A 110 -1.12 -24.74 10.32
CA ASP A 110 -1.30 -25.43 11.62
C ASP A 110 -0.22 -26.49 11.86
N GLU A 111 0.11 -27.28 10.84
CA GLU A 111 1.14 -28.32 10.95
C GLU A 111 2.51 -27.71 11.27
N LEU A 112 2.86 -26.59 10.63
CA LEU A 112 4.16 -25.94 10.75
C LEU A 112 4.27 -25.03 11.98
N LEU A 113 3.31 -24.14 12.24
CA LEU A 113 3.36 -23.24 13.40
C LEU A 113 2.94 -23.95 14.69
N GLY A 114 1.96 -24.85 14.61
CA GLY A 114 1.41 -25.53 15.77
C GLY A 114 1.00 -24.55 16.87
N PRO A 115 1.44 -24.75 18.12
CA PRO A 115 1.08 -23.88 19.23
C PRO A 115 1.99 -22.64 19.38
N LEU A 116 2.94 -22.41 18.46
CA LEU A 116 3.91 -21.32 18.60
C LEU A 116 3.20 -19.96 18.45
N PRO A 117 3.24 -19.08 19.48
CA PRO A 117 2.70 -17.73 19.36
C PRO A 117 3.37 -16.98 18.20
N ASN A 118 2.54 -16.47 17.30
CA ASN A 118 3.00 -15.82 16.08
C ASN A 118 2.68 -14.33 16.14
N ILE A 119 3.71 -13.50 16.23
CA ILE A 119 3.60 -12.04 16.19
C ILE A 119 3.95 -11.61 14.76
N TYR A 120 3.12 -10.78 14.16
CA TYR A 120 3.30 -10.33 12.79
C TYR A 120 3.40 -8.81 12.75
N VAL A 121 4.51 -8.29 12.23
CA VAL A 121 4.68 -6.85 12.00
C VAL A 121 4.20 -6.54 10.59
N TYR A 122 3.11 -5.78 10.49
CA TYR A 122 2.35 -5.63 9.24
C TYR A 122 2.09 -4.16 8.88
N ALA A 123 2.08 -3.82 7.59
CA ALA A 123 1.75 -2.45 7.19
C ALA A 123 0.28 -2.13 7.53
N ALA A 124 0.03 -0.97 8.14
CA ALA A 124 -1.32 -0.52 8.49
C ALA A 124 -2.26 -0.52 7.27
N ASN A 125 -1.74 -0.15 6.10
CA ASN A 125 -2.49 -0.04 4.85
C ASN A 125 -2.66 -1.36 4.08
N ASN A 126 -2.27 -2.51 4.65
CA ASN A 126 -2.50 -3.82 4.04
C ASN A 126 -3.40 -4.70 4.92
N PRO A 127 -4.67 -4.31 5.15
CA PRO A 127 -5.58 -5.07 5.99
C PRO A 127 -5.98 -6.41 5.37
N SER A 128 -6.01 -6.57 4.05
CA SER A 128 -6.53 -7.81 3.44
C SER A 128 -5.64 -9.01 3.68
N GLU A 129 -4.34 -8.86 3.46
CA GLU A 129 -3.39 -9.96 3.62
C GLU A 129 -3.11 -10.21 5.09
N SER A 130 -3.14 -9.16 5.92
CA SER A 130 -2.95 -9.29 7.36
C SER A 130 -4.06 -10.12 8.03
N ILE A 131 -5.29 -10.06 7.50
CA ILE A 131 -6.37 -10.96 7.92
C ILE A 131 -6.07 -12.43 7.60
N LEU A 132 -5.31 -12.74 6.55
CA LEU A 132 -4.87 -14.11 6.28
C LEU A 132 -3.88 -14.57 7.35
N ALA A 133 -2.89 -13.74 7.69
CA ALA A 133 -1.96 -14.02 8.77
C ALA A 133 -2.68 -14.24 10.12
N LYS A 134 -3.73 -13.46 10.42
CA LYS A 134 -4.59 -13.69 11.59
C LYS A 134 -5.32 -15.03 11.55
N ARG A 135 -6.04 -15.29 10.46
CA ARG A 135 -6.98 -16.42 10.35
C ARG A 135 -6.28 -17.76 10.18
N ARG A 136 -5.16 -17.77 9.45
CA ARG A 136 -4.43 -18.98 9.07
C ARG A 136 -3.08 -19.13 9.76
N GLY A 137 -2.42 -18.04 10.10
CA GLY A 137 -1.14 -18.05 10.81
C GLY A 137 -1.27 -17.86 12.33
N TYR A 138 -2.48 -17.73 12.86
CA TYR A 138 -2.74 -17.37 14.27
C TYR A 138 -2.00 -16.10 14.71
N GLY A 139 -1.80 -15.17 13.77
CA GLY A 139 -0.98 -13.98 13.98
C GLY A 139 -1.63 -12.95 14.90
N THR A 140 -0.93 -12.52 15.95
CA THR A 140 -1.18 -11.24 16.62
C THR A 140 -0.47 -10.16 15.83
N LEU A 141 -1.23 -9.26 15.21
CA LEU A 141 -0.64 -8.22 14.39
C LEU A 141 -0.15 -7.05 15.25
N VAL A 142 0.95 -6.46 14.81
CA VAL A 142 1.41 -5.14 15.23
C VAL A 142 1.57 -4.33 13.96
N SER A 143 0.66 -3.38 13.75
CA SER A 143 0.73 -2.50 12.59
C SER A 143 1.93 -1.57 12.66
N TYR A 144 2.52 -1.26 11.52
CA TYR A 144 3.49 -0.18 11.37
C TYR A 144 3.04 0.80 10.30
N ASN A 145 3.54 2.03 10.37
CA ASN A 145 3.09 3.09 9.48
C ASN A 145 3.65 2.94 8.05
N VAL A 146 2.95 3.47 7.07
CA VAL A 146 3.52 3.62 5.72
C VAL A 146 4.67 4.64 5.78
N PRO A 147 5.63 4.63 4.84
CA PRO A 147 6.64 5.69 4.77
C PRO A 147 6.00 7.06 4.41
N PRO A 148 6.67 8.19 4.73
CA PRO A 148 6.21 9.53 4.35
C PRO A 148 5.96 9.64 2.85
N TYR A 149 5.02 10.48 2.44
CA TYR A 149 4.63 10.62 1.03
C TYR A 149 5.50 11.63 0.28
N GLY A 150 5.81 11.34 -0.98
CA GLY A 150 6.45 12.26 -1.89
C GLY A 150 5.64 12.42 -3.17
N ARG A 151 5.87 13.50 -3.90
CA ARG A 151 5.37 13.69 -5.27
C ARG A 151 6.45 13.26 -6.25
N ALA A 152 6.06 12.54 -7.30
CA ALA A 152 7.00 12.00 -8.27
C ALA A 152 7.83 13.09 -8.95
N GLY A 153 7.23 14.26 -9.17
CA GLY A 153 7.85 15.35 -9.91
C GLY A 153 8.11 14.96 -11.37
N LEU A 154 8.77 15.87 -12.10
CA LEU A 154 9.26 15.60 -13.44
C LEU A 154 10.78 15.61 -13.45
N TYR A 155 11.38 14.76 -14.29
CA TYR A 155 12.83 14.66 -14.43
C TYR A 155 13.23 14.49 -15.90
N LEU A 156 14.48 14.88 -16.20
CA LEU A 156 15.09 14.73 -17.54
C LEU A 156 14.20 15.28 -18.65
N ASP A 157 13.87 14.46 -19.65
CA ASP A 157 13.11 14.85 -20.84
C ASP A 157 11.69 15.31 -20.48
N LEU A 158 11.08 14.82 -19.39
CA LEU A 158 9.73 15.23 -18.98
C LEU A 158 9.70 16.65 -18.39
N ALA A 159 10.73 17.01 -17.62
CA ALA A 159 10.88 18.36 -17.10
C ALA A 159 11.11 19.35 -18.26
N ASN A 160 12.01 19.00 -19.18
CA ASN A 160 12.28 19.81 -20.36
C ASN A 160 11.05 19.94 -21.27
N LEU A 161 10.26 18.87 -21.42
CA LEU A 161 9.00 18.89 -22.17
C LEU A 161 7.99 19.86 -21.56
N LYS A 162 7.89 19.91 -20.23
CA LYS A 162 7.02 20.86 -19.54
C LYS A 162 7.42 22.30 -19.87
N ASP A 163 8.70 22.62 -19.80
CA ASP A 163 9.22 23.95 -20.11
C ASP A 163 8.92 24.35 -21.57
N LEU A 164 9.13 23.43 -22.53
CA LEU A 164 8.79 23.66 -23.94
C LEU A 164 7.30 23.93 -24.15
N ILE A 165 6.43 23.20 -23.45
CA ILE A 165 4.97 23.39 -23.52
C ILE A 165 4.56 24.73 -22.89
N ASP A 166 5.18 25.14 -21.78
CA ASP A 166 4.89 26.41 -21.14
C ASP A 166 5.33 27.60 -22.03
N GLU A 167 6.50 27.49 -22.67
CA GLU A 167 6.99 28.46 -23.65
C GLU A 167 6.04 28.54 -24.86
N TYR A 168 5.63 27.38 -25.40
CA TYR A 168 4.66 27.28 -26.49
C TYR A 168 3.33 28.00 -26.21
N ARG A 169 2.86 27.96 -24.96
CA ARG A 169 1.57 28.52 -24.55
C ARG A 169 1.63 29.99 -24.19
N THR A 170 2.81 30.58 -24.09
CA THR A 170 2.99 31.99 -23.71
C THR A 170 2.55 32.92 -24.86
N PRO A 171 1.50 33.75 -24.67
CA PRO A 171 1.02 34.62 -25.74
C PRO A 171 2.02 35.76 -26.01
N GLY A 172 2.54 35.86 -27.24
CA GLY A 172 3.32 37.03 -27.69
C GLY A 172 4.83 36.85 -27.81
N GLY A 173 5.35 35.62 -27.98
CA GLY A 173 6.72 35.42 -28.45
C GLY A 173 6.93 36.14 -29.80
N GLU A 174 8.01 36.91 -29.91
CA GLU A 174 8.27 37.88 -30.99
C GLU A 174 8.46 37.30 -32.41
N ASP A 175 8.23 36.01 -32.62
CA ASP A 175 8.37 35.39 -33.94
C ASP A 175 6.99 34.98 -34.47
N GLY A 176 6.60 35.57 -35.61
CA GLY A 176 5.45 35.11 -36.39
C GLY A 176 5.55 33.63 -36.75
N ASP A 177 4.54 33.10 -37.45
CA ASP A 177 4.30 31.69 -37.89
C ASP A 177 5.47 30.68 -37.74
N ASN A 178 6.70 31.03 -38.16
CA ASN A 178 7.93 30.24 -38.01
C ASN A 178 8.39 29.90 -36.58
N GLY A 179 8.29 30.80 -35.59
CA GLY A 179 8.75 30.52 -34.21
C GLY A 179 7.91 29.45 -33.49
N ASN A 180 6.64 29.34 -33.90
CA ASN A 180 5.72 28.31 -33.44
C ASN A 180 6.08 26.94 -34.05
N HIS A 181 6.67 26.89 -35.25
CA HIS A 181 7.04 25.63 -35.92
C HIS A 181 8.24 24.92 -35.29
N ASP A 182 9.32 25.63 -34.95
CA ASP A 182 10.50 25.00 -34.32
C ASP A 182 10.14 24.42 -32.94
N MET A 183 9.25 25.10 -32.21
CA MET A 183 8.75 24.61 -30.92
C MET A 183 7.85 23.37 -31.07
N LYS A 184 7.02 23.31 -32.12
CA LYS A 184 6.24 22.09 -32.45
C LYS A 184 7.14 20.89 -32.71
N ASP A 185 8.19 21.08 -33.50
CA ASP A 185 9.15 20.04 -33.84
C ASP A 185 9.90 19.55 -32.58
N ALA A 186 10.29 20.48 -31.70
CA ALA A 186 10.94 20.16 -30.43
C ALA A 186 10.02 19.36 -29.50
N ILE A 187 8.79 19.85 -29.26
CA ILE A 187 7.79 19.17 -28.41
C ILE A 187 7.51 17.76 -28.95
N PHE A 188 7.23 17.63 -30.25
CA PHE A 188 6.92 16.34 -30.87
C PHE A 188 8.10 15.35 -30.71
N SER A 189 9.31 15.80 -30.98
CA SER A 189 10.53 15.00 -30.83
C SER A 189 10.76 14.56 -29.39
N THR A 190 10.57 15.45 -28.41
CA THR A 190 10.72 15.12 -27.00
C THR A 190 9.66 14.12 -26.52
N VAL A 191 8.40 14.28 -26.94
CA VAL A 191 7.31 13.32 -26.65
C VAL A 191 7.61 11.94 -27.23
N GLN A 192 8.11 11.89 -28.47
CA GLN A 192 8.49 10.63 -29.11
C GLN A 192 9.67 9.96 -28.40
N LYS A 193 10.70 10.74 -28.04
CA LYS A 193 11.88 10.26 -27.31
C LYS A 193 11.51 9.74 -25.92
N ALA A 194 10.58 10.40 -25.22
CA ALA A 194 10.08 9.99 -23.92
C ALA A 194 9.15 8.76 -23.98
N GLY A 195 8.76 8.31 -25.18
CA GLY A 195 7.86 7.17 -25.37
C GLY A 195 6.38 7.46 -25.07
N MET A 196 6.03 8.73 -24.80
CA MET A 196 4.70 9.16 -24.35
C MET A 196 3.64 9.13 -25.46
N MET A 197 4.03 8.86 -26.71
CA MET A 197 3.10 8.65 -27.83
C MET A 197 2.15 7.47 -27.59
N ASN A 198 2.54 6.52 -26.74
CA ASN A 198 1.68 5.38 -26.39
C ASN A 198 0.62 5.75 -25.34
N ASP A 199 0.95 6.70 -24.46
CA ASP A 199 0.07 7.15 -23.37
C ASP A 199 -0.89 8.24 -23.84
N VAL A 200 -0.38 9.19 -24.62
CA VAL A 200 -1.14 10.32 -25.18
C VAL A 200 -1.00 10.32 -26.71
N PRO A 201 -1.72 9.43 -27.42
CA PRO A 201 -1.65 9.36 -28.88
C PRO A 201 -2.15 10.65 -29.52
N LEU A 202 -1.48 11.08 -30.59
CA LEU A 202 -1.94 12.20 -31.41
C LEU A 202 -3.05 11.74 -32.35
N TRP A 203 -4.22 12.37 -32.26
CA TRP A 203 -5.38 12.10 -33.10
C TRP A 203 -5.53 13.17 -34.19
N LEU A 204 -5.69 12.75 -35.44
CA LEU A 204 -5.88 13.62 -36.59
C LEU A 204 -7.28 13.45 -37.21
N PRO A 205 -7.95 14.54 -37.63
CA PRO A 205 -9.25 14.45 -38.30
C PRO A 205 -9.10 13.80 -39.69
N ASN A 206 -9.91 12.77 -40.01
CA ASN A 206 -9.86 12.09 -41.31
C ASN A 206 -11.16 12.17 -42.15
N GLY A 207 -12.15 12.97 -41.72
CA GLY A 207 -13.44 13.13 -42.41
C GLY A 207 -14.49 12.05 -42.09
N GLU A 208 -14.09 10.88 -41.59
CA GLU A 208 -14.96 9.81 -41.06
C GLU A 208 -14.82 9.62 -39.53
N GLY A 209 -13.90 10.35 -38.90
CA GLY A 209 -13.59 10.33 -37.47
C GLY A 209 -12.20 10.92 -37.17
N ASP A 210 -11.78 10.84 -35.92
CA ASP A 210 -10.40 11.10 -35.52
C ASP A 210 -9.60 9.77 -35.61
N VAL A 211 -8.40 9.78 -36.21
CA VAL A 211 -7.53 8.59 -36.33
C VAL A 211 -6.18 8.84 -35.66
N VAL A 212 -5.67 7.83 -34.95
CA VAL A 212 -4.34 7.87 -34.34
C VAL A 212 -3.29 8.03 -35.44
N ALA A 213 -2.41 9.02 -35.29
CA ALA A 213 -1.34 9.25 -36.21
C ALA A 213 -0.19 8.25 -35.96
N THR A 214 -0.23 7.11 -36.67
CA THR A 214 0.76 6.02 -36.52
C THR A 214 2.05 6.24 -37.32
N ASP A 215 2.01 7.07 -38.37
CA ASP A 215 3.09 7.20 -39.37
C ASP A 215 3.48 8.66 -39.67
N LEU A 216 3.33 9.58 -38.71
CA LEU A 216 3.80 10.95 -38.87
C LEU A 216 5.34 10.99 -38.91
N LYS A 217 5.89 11.35 -40.08
CA LYS A 217 7.33 11.55 -40.28
C LYS A 217 7.77 13.00 -40.13
N ASP A 218 6.83 13.95 -40.30
CA ASP A 218 7.09 15.38 -40.20
C ASP A 218 5.99 16.08 -39.38
N PRO A 219 6.31 16.70 -38.23
CA PRO A 219 5.34 17.41 -37.40
C PRO A 219 4.70 18.62 -38.11
N LYS A 220 5.29 19.09 -39.21
CA LYS A 220 4.76 20.21 -40.03
C LYS A 220 3.47 19.86 -40.77
N GLU A 221 3.17 18.57 -40.94
CA GLU A 221 1.93 18.10 -41.56
C GLU A 221 0.74 18.12 -40.58
N ILE A 222 0.98 18.37 -39.29
CA ILE A 222 -0.04 18.40 -38.25
C ILE A 222 -0.78 19.75 -38.28
N PRO A 223 -2.11 19.78 -38.46
CA PRO A 223 -2.89 21.00 -38.36
C PRO A 223 -2.71 21.66 -36.98
N THR A 224 -2.46 22.97 -36.94
CA THR A 224 -2.20 23.70 -35.68
C THR A 224 -3.28 23.45 -34.62
N ALA A 225 -4.57 23.46 -34.99
CA ALA A 225 -5.65 23.19 -34.06
C ALA A 225 -5.61 21.78 -33.44
N ALA A 226 -5.17 20.77 -34.21
CA ALA A 226 -5.01 19.41 -33.71
C ALA A 226 -3.78 19.31 -32.79
N PHE A 227 -2.68 19.96 -33.16
CA PHE A 227 -1.49 20.04 -32.31
C PHE A 227 -1.77 20.74 -30.97
N ASP A 228 -2.47 21.88 -30.99
CA ASP A 228 -2.84 22.62 -29.78
C ASP A 228 -3.72 21.78 -28.83
N LYS A 229 -4.64 20.98 -29.39
CA LYS A 229 -5.47 20.05 -28.62
C LYS A 229 -4.59 18.98 -27.97
N TRP A 230 -3.73 18.36 -28.75
CA TRP A 230 -2.85 17.31 -28.26
C TRP A 230 -1.85 17.80 -27.21
N VAL A 231 -1.24 18.97 -27.39
CA VAL A 231 -0.35 19.59 -26.38
C VAL A 231 -1.08 19.85 -25.06
N ARG A 232 -2.37 20.21 -25.09
CA ARG A 232 -3.17 20.32 -23.86
C ARG A 232 -3.32 18.97 -23.17
N GLU A 233 -3.57 17.90 -23.91
CA GLU A 233 -3.68 16.54 -23.37
C GLU A 233 -2.34 16.05 -22.79
N VAL A 234 -1.23 16.29 -23.49
CA VAL A 234 0.13 16.00 -22.99
C VAL A 234 0.42 16.80 -21.72
N SER A 235 0.04 18.07 -21.66
CA SER A 235 0.21 18.92 -20.47
C SER A 235 -0.59 18.42 -19.27
N ILE A 236 -1.82 17.94 -19.47
CA ILE A 236 -2.64 17.34 -18.41
C ILE A 236 -1.98 16.06 -17.90
N TYR A 237 -1.50 15.21 -18.81
CA TYR A 237 -0.83 13.96 -18.44
C TYR A 237 0.49 14.21 -17.68
N LEU A 238 1.28 15.22 -18.08
CA LEU A 238 2.48 15.62 -17.33
C LEU A 238 2.14 16.10 -15.93
N LEU A 239 1.05 16.84 -15.75
CA LEU A 239 0.59 17.26 -14.43
C LEU A 239 0.20 16.04 -13.58
N GLU A 240 -0.51 15.06 -14.15
CA GLU A 240 -0.84 13.82 -13.46
C GLU A 240 0.43 13.07 -13.00
N LEU A 241 1.43 12.95 -13.87
CA LEU A 241 2.71 12.33 -13.52
C LEU A 241 3.45 13.10 -12.42
N GLN A 242 3.51 14.43 -12.54
CA GLN A 242 4.19 15.30 -11.59
C GLN A 242 3.58 15.21 -10.19
N GLU A 243 2.25 15.26 -10.12
CA GLU A 243 1.51 15.34 -8.87
C GLU A 243 1.28 13.98 -8.20
N ARG A 244 1.59 12.88 -8.90
CA ARG A 244 1.39 11.52 -8.42
C ARG A 244 2.10 11.30 -7.08
N LEU A 245 1.30 11.00 -6.06
CA LEU A 245 1.78 10.66 -4.73
C LEU A 245 2.30 9.22 -4.69
N PHE A 246 3.43 9.04 -3.99
CA PHE A 246 4.00 7.74 -3.69
C PHE A 246 4.64 7.74 -2.30
N SER A 247 4.89 6.57 -1.72
CA SER A 247 5.65 6.49 -0.47
C SER A 247 7.14 6.73 -0.74
N SER A 248 7.68 7.80 -0.17
CA SER A 248 9.09 8.16 -0.24
C SER A 248 9.88 7.44 0.86
N GLY A 249 10.86 6.62 0.46
CA GLY A 249 11.75 5.94 1.39
C GLY A 249 11.14 4.72 2.08
N LEU A 250 11.64 4.42 3.29
CA LEU A 250 11.29 3.25 4.08
C LEU A 250 10.91 3.66 5.50
N HIS A 251 9.96 2.93 6.09
CA HIS A 251 9.61 3.09 7.50
C HIS A 251 10.63 2.40 8.40
N THR A 252 10.99 3.06 9.50
CA THR A 252 11.78 2.45 10.57
C THR A 252 10.87 2.23 11.78
N LEU A 253 10.72 0.96 12.15
CA LEU A 253 9.82 0.55 13.22
C LEU A 253 10.13 1.28 14.55
N GLY A 254 9.11 1.85 15.17
CA GLY A 254 9.24 2.60 16.43
C GLY A 254 9.87 3.99 16.30
N SER A 255 10.18 4.46 15.09
CA SER A 255 10.73 5.80 14.87
C SER A 255 9.62 6.81 14.59
N THR A 256 9.73 7.99 15.19
CA THR A 256 8.85 9.12 14.88
C THR A 256 9.27 9.78 13.56
N PRO A 257 8.33 10.33 12.78
CA PRO A 257 8.68 11.07 11.57
C PRO A 257 9.54 12.30 11.89
N SER A 258 10.47 12.65 10.99
CA SER A 258 11.14 13.96 11.06
C SER A 258 10.14 15.09 10.79
N ASP A 259 10.55 16.35 10.99
CA ASP A 259 9.69 17.50 10.73
C ASP A 259 9.23 17.53 9.27
N GLU A 260 10.15 17.23 8.34
CA GLU A 260 9.86 17.12 6.92
C GLU A 260 8.94 15.94 6.62
N GLY A 261 9.17 14.79 7.26
CA GLY A 261 8.30 13.62 7.12
C GLY A 261 6.87 13.89 7.62
N MET A 262 6.75 14.61 8.73
CA MET A 262 5.46 15.01 9.32
C MET A 262 4.72 15.99 8.39
N ALA A 263 5.42 17.01 7.88
CA ALA A 263 4.87 17.97 6.93
C ALA A 263 4.42 17.28 5.63
N SER A 264 5.19 16.31 5.15
CA SER A 264 4.85 15.47 4.00
C SER A 264 3.53 14.70 4.19
N TYR A 265 3.26 14.15 5.38
CA TYR A 265 1.95 13.53 5.66
C TYR A 265 0.81 14.53 5.60
N LEU A 266 0.98 15.71 6.19
CA LEU A 266 -0.04 16.75 6.19
C LEU A 266 -0.31 17.25 4.77
N GLN A 267 0.73 17.55 4.01
CA GLN A 267 0.64 17.98 2.61
C GLN A 267 -0.06 16.92 1.75
N ALA A 268 0.27 15.63 1.93
CA ALA A 268 -0.40 14.57 1.19
C ALA A 268 -1.87 14.40 1.61
N TYR A 269 -2.20 14.62 2.88
CA TYR A 269 -3.55 14.46 3.42
C TYR A 269 -4.49 15.60 3.00
N TYR A 270 -4.04 16.85 3.08
CA TYR A 270 -4.82 18.04 2.74
C TYR A 270 -4.68 18.46 1.27
N GLY A 271 -3.67 17.95 0.55
CA GLY A 271 -3.40 18.33 -0.83
C GLY A 271 -3.16 19.83 -0.97
N ASP A 272 -3.87 20.45 -1.91
CA ASP A 272 -3.71 21.88 -2.22
C ASP A 272 -4.31 22.81 -1.14
N GLU A 273 -5.11 22.26 -0.21
CA GLU A 273 -5.72 23.03 0.88
C GLU A 273 -4.68 23.54 1.89
N LEU A 274 -3.55 22.83 2.03
CA LEU A 274 -2.46 23.22 2.93
C LEU A 274 -1.11 23.21 2.19
N GLN A 275 -0.59 24.41 1.95
CA GLN A 275 0.69 24.62 1.26
C GLN A 275 1.86 24.03 2.07
N GLU A 276 2.92 23.61 1.37
CA GLU A 276 4.07 22.91 1.96
C GLU A 276 4.79 23.73 3.03
N GLU A 277 5.02 25.01 2.76
CA GLU A 277 5.68 25.94 3.69
C GLU A 277 4.90 26.05 5.00
N HIS A 278 3.57 26.19 4.89
CA HIS A 278 2.69 26.23 6.06
C HIS A 278 2.66 24.91 6.82
N CYS A 279 2.79 23.76 6.15
CA CYS A 279 2.88 22.46 6.83
C CYS A 279 4.11 22.39 7.74
N LEU A 280 5.27 22.81 7.23
CA LEU A 280 6.53 22.81 7.98
C LEU A 280 6.49 23.77 9.18
N ASP A 281 5.97 24.97 8.98
CA ASP A 281 5.84 25.95 10.06
C ASP A 281 4.91 25.44 11.16
N LEU A 282 3.76 24.86 10.78
CA LEU A 282 2.82 24.27 11.72
C LEU A 282 3.43 23.13 12.54
N VAL A 283 4.25 22.28 11.92
CA VAL A 283 4.97 21.20 12.62
C VAL A 283 5.96 21.76 13.63
N ARG A 284 6.73 22.79 13.25
CA ARG A 284 7.71 23.42 14.13
C ARG A 284 7.06 24.08 15.32
N GLU A 285 6.02 24.89 15.09
CA GLU A 285 5.21 25.52 16.15
C GLU A 285 4.66 24.45 17.10
N TRP A 286 4.07 23.39 16.57
CA TRP A 286 3.51 22.30 17.38
C TRP A 286 4.57 21.57 18.22
N ARG A 287 5.77 21.33 17.68
CA ARG A 287 6.87 20.73 18.45
C ARG A 287 7.39 21.63 19.54
N GLU A 288 7.44 22.94 19.32
CA GLU A 288 7.81 23.91 20.35
C GLU A 288 6.77 23.94 21.49
N GLU A 289 5.48 24.03 21.16
CA GLU A 289 4.36 23.93 22.12
C GLU A 289 4.42 22.62 22.93
N SER A 290 4.75 21.50 22.27
CA SER A 290 4.83 20.18 22.88
C SER A 290 6.04 20.01 23.82
N LYS A 291 7.15 20.72 23.56
CA LYS A 291 8.32 20.74 24.45
C LYS A 291 8.06 21.54 25.72
N ASP A 292 7.37 22.67 25.61
CA ASP A 292 7.06 23.55 26.74
C ASP A 292 5.98 22.99 27.66
N SER A 293 5.05 22.20 27.13
CA SER A 293 3.97 21.59 27.90
C SER A 293 4.41 20.36 28.73
N GLY A 294 5.58 19.78 28.47
CA GLY A 294 6.14 18.65 29.26
C GLY A 294 5.26 17.40 29.33
N SER A 295 4.17 17.35 28.55
CA SER A 295 3.15 16.32 28.63
C SER A 295 3.01 15.63 27.28
N VAL A 296 3.41 14.36 27.24
CA VAL A 296 2.80 13.39 26.34
C VAL A 296 1.28 13.54 26.52
N PRO A 297 0.48 13.72 25.45
CA PRO A 297 -0.97 13.77 25.61
C PRO A 297 -1.41 12.46 26.25
N GLN A 298 -1.85 12.53 27.51
CA GLN A 298 -2.49 11.39 28.15
C GLN A 298 -3.72 11.08 27.31
N THR A 299 -3.71 9.90 26.72
CA THR A 299 -4.90 9.29 26.13
C THR A 299 -6.06 9.50 27.10
N GLU A 300 -7.12 10.16 26.65
CA GLU A 300 -8.35 10.27 27.45
C GLU A 300 -8.70 8.86 27.91
N ASN A 301 -8.68 8.66 29.23
CA ASN A 301 -8.94 7.36 29.81
C ASN A 301 -10.38 6.97 29.40
N PRO A 302 -10.58 5.86 28.66
CA PRO A 302 -11.89 5.47 28.15
C PRO A 302 -12.91 5.23 29.27
N LEU A 303 -12.43 4.92 30.49
CA LEU A 303 -13.28 4.85 31.67
C LEU A 303 -13.71 6.23 32.16
N LEU A 304 -12.88 7.28 32.04
CA LEU A 304 -13.27 8.65 32.39
C LEU A 304 -14.27 9.23 31.39
N SER A 305 -14.11 8.98 30.10
CA SER A 305 -15.08 9.41 29.09
C SER A 305 -16.41 8.65 29.22
N LEU A 306 -16.38 7.35 29.51
CA LEU A 306 -17.57 6.58 29.89
C LEU A 306 -18.19 7.08 31.21
N LEU A 307 -17.38 7.38 32.23
CA LEU A 307 -17.85 7.89 33.52
C LEU A 307 -18.54 9.24 33.33
N ASN A 308 -17.93 10.14 32.54
CA ASN A 308 -18.51 11.45 32.20
C ASN A 308 -19.81 11.31 31.38
N TRP A 309 -19.89 10.35 30.46
CA TRP A 309 -21.14 10.07 29.73
C TRP A 309 -22.24 9.57 30.68
N VAL A 310 -21.91 8.70 31.63
CA VAL A 310 -22.86 8.18 32.63
C VAL A 310 -23.26 9.25 33.65
N THR A 311 -22.32 10.06 34.14
CA THR A 311 -22.60 11.09 35.16
C THR A 311 -23.32 12.30 34.59
N ASN A 312 -23.11 12.63 33.31
CA ASN A 312 -23.76 13.76 32.64
C ASN A 312 -25.02 13.35 31.84
N GLY A 313 -25.57 12.15 32.09
CA GLY A 313 -26.95 11.84 31.72
C GLY A 313 -27.18 11.07 30.42
N GLY A 314 -26.18 10.37 29.88
CA GLY A 314 -26.38 9.30 28.88
C GLY A 314 -27.05 9.69 27.55
N GLY A 315 -27.17 10.98 27.26
CA GLY A 315 -27.67 11.46 25.97
C GLY A 315 -26.65 11.24 24.85
N PRO A 316 -27.06 11.17 23.58
CA PRO A 316 -26.14 11.41 22.48
C PRO A 316 -25.49 12.78 22.70
N PRO A 317 -24.19 12.96 22.38
CA PRO A 317 -23.56 14.27 22.52
C PRO A 317 -24.40 15.30 21.78
N GLU A 318 -24.82 16.36 22.48
CA GLU A 318 -25.36 17.55 21.82
C GLU A 318 -24.33 17.95 20.76
N SER A 319 -24.80 18.19 19.54
CA SER A 319 -23.93 18.60 18.43
C SER A 319 -23.14 19.83 18.88
N THR A 320 -21.87 19.63 19.19
CA THR A 320 -20.91 20.72 19.29
C THR A 320 -20.99 21.44 17.97
N THR A 321 -21.43 22.70 18.03
CA THR A 321 -21.41 23.64 16.91
C THR A 321 -20.11 23.48 16.15
N ALA A 322 -20.20 23.14 14.87
CA ALA A 322 -19.04 23.09 13.99
C ALA A 322 -18.26 24.41 14.14
N PRO A 323 -16.93 24.37 14.30
CA PRO A 323 -16.13 25.59 14.36
C PRO A 323 -16.45 26.43 13.11
N GLU A 324 -16.82 27.70 13.31
CA GLU A 324 -17.29 28.62 12.27
C GLU A 324 -16.17 29.05 11.28
N ASP A 325 -14.93 28.58 11.48
CA ASP A 325 -13.77 28.81 10.60
C ASP A 325 -13.14 27.49 10.14
N GLU A 326 -13.19 27.21 8.83
CA GLU A 326 -12.55 26.03 8.20
C GLU A 326 -11.05 25.94 8.52
N SER A 327 -10.36 27.09 8.56
CA SER A 327 -8.94 27.17 8.90
C SER A 327 -8.63 26.66 10.32
N SER A 328 -9.50 26.96 11.29
CA SER A 328 -9.35 26.47 12.67
C SER A 328 -9.58 24.96 12.77
N SER A 329 -10.50 24.42 11.96
CA SER A 329 -10.77 22.98 11.89
C SER A 329 -9.59 22.21 11.30
N MET A 330 -8.97 22.72 10.23
CA MET A 330 -7.79 22.09 9.61
C MET A 330 -6.58 22.10 10.55
N ILE A 331 -6.32 23.21 11.24
CA ILE A 331 -5.23 23.29 12.22
C ILE A 331 -5.45 22.26 13.34
N ALA A 332 -6.67 22.12 13.85
CA ALA A 332 -7.00 21.12 14.86
C ALA A 332 -6.78 19.68 14.35
N GLY A 333 -7.24 19.37 13.14
CA GLY A 333 -7.02 18.06 12.51
C GLY A 333 -5.55 17.75 12.25
N SER A 334 -4.76 18.75 11.84
CA SER A 334 -3.30 18.61 11.69
C SER A 334 -2.62 18.30 13.02
N LYS A 335 -2.99 18.99 14.11
CA LYS A 335 -2.47 18.71 15.45
C LYS A 335 -2.83 17.29 15.92
N GLU A 336 -4.03 16.80 15.60
CA GLU A 336 -4.43 15.41 15.86
C GLU A 336 -3.53 14.42 15.11
N ILE A 337 -3.39 14.58 13.79
CA ILE A 337 -2.55 13.70 12.96
C ILE A 337 -1.11 13.67 13.48
N MET A 338 -0.51 14.84 13.74
CA MET A 338 0.86 14.94 14.27
C MET A 338 1.00 14.24 15.62
N SER A 339 0.04 14.43 16.52
CA SER A 339 0.04 13.75 17.82
C SER A 339 -0.09 12.23 17.70
N LEU A 340 -0.80 11.73 16.69
CA LEU A 340 -0.94 10.29 16.46
C LEU A 340 0.32 9.70 15.79
N LEU A 341 0.99 10.45 14.92
CA LEU A 341 2.23 10.05 14.26
C LEU A 341 3.43 10.00 15.21
N GLU A 342 3.50 10.88 16.22
CA GLU A 342 4.51 10.78 17.29
C GLU A 342 4.40 9.48 18.11
N ARG A 343 3.24 8.83 18.07
CA ARG A 343 2.99 7.57 18.78
C ARG A 343 3.42 6.34 17.97
N ASN A 344 4.12 6.51 16.85
CA ASN A 344 4.77 5.39 16.14
C ASN A 344 5.73 4.60 17.06
N THR A 345 6.24 5.20 18.14
CA THR A 345 7.03 4.51 19.18
C THR A 345 6.27 3.32 19.80
N GLU A 346 4.93 3.38 19.85
CA GLU A 346 4.08 2.30 20.36
C GLU A 346 4.15 1.01 19.52
N GLU A 347 4.71 1.05 18.31
CA GLU A 347 4.96 -0.12 17.46
C GLU A 347 5.88 -1.13 18.17
N LEU A 348 7.03 -0.66 18.67
CA LEU A 348 7.97 -1.51 19.40
C LEU A 348 7.42 -1.91 20.77
N GLU A 349 6.74 -1.00 21.47
CA GLU A 349 6.08 -1.32 22.74
C GLU A 349 5.05 -2.44 22.59
N SER A 350 4.32 -2.45 21.47
CA SER A 350 3.30 -3.46 21.21
C SER A 350 3.90 -4.82 20.86
N ILE A 351 5.09 -4.86 20.24
CA ILE A 351 5.85 -6.10 20.08
C ILE A 351 6.27 -6.63 21.44
N VAL A 352 6.87 -5.80 22.29
CA VAL A 352 7.26 -6.19 23.66
C VAL A 352 6.04 -6.66 24.46
N ARG A 353 4.94 -5.91 24.41
CA ARG A 353 3.66 -6.28 25.04
C ARG A 353 3.14 -7.62 24.54
N SER A 354 3.27 -7.92 23.25
CA SER A 354 2.87 -9.21 22.67
C SER A 354 3.74 -10.36 23.19
N LEU A 355 5.05 -10.15 23.29
CA LEU A 355 6.00 -11.13 23.82
C LEU A 355 5.74 -11.43 25.30
N ASP A 356 5.30 -10.43 26.07
CA ASP A 356 4.87 -10.58 27.47
C ASP A 356 3.47 -11.23 27.62
N GLY A 357 2.80 -11.59 26.51
CA GLY A 357 1.45 -12.14 26.53
C GLY A 357 0.36 -11.11 26.88
N GLY A 358 0.67 -9.82 26.75
CA GLY A 358 -0.26 -8.72 26.95
C GLY A 358 -1.22 -8.52 25.78
N TYR A 359 -2.31 -7.82 26.04
CA TYR A 359 -3.30 -7.47 25.02
C TYR A 359 -2.80 -6.34 24.12
N VAL A 360 -2.71 -6.59 22.81
CA VAL A 360 -2.45 -5.55 21.79
C VAL A 360 -3.78 -4.94 21.35
N PRO A 361 -3.98 -3.62 21.50
CA PRO A 361 -5.24 -2.97 21.13
C PRO A 361 -5.56 -3.14 19.64
N ALA A 362 -6.82 -3.43 19.35
CA ALA A 362 -7.32 -3.52 17.98
C ALA A 362 -7.58 -2.13 17.38
N ALA A 363 -7.41 -2.01 16.06
CA ALA A 363 -7.70 -0.79 15.30
C ALA A 363 -8.10 -1.15 13.85
N PRO A 364 -8.79 -0.28 13.10
CA PRO A 364 -8.98 -0.49 11.68
C PRO A 364 -7.64 -0.42 10.95
N GLY A 365 -7.38 -1.37 10.05
CA GLY A 365 -6.31 -1.26 9.06
C GLY A 365 -6.78 -0.43 7.87
N GLY A 366 -5.92 0.45 7.37
CA GLY A 366 -6.24 1.40 6.32
C GLY A 366 -5.08 2.34 6.01
N ASP A 367 -5.35 3.33 5.16
CA ASP A 367 -4.38 4.34 4.73
C ASP A 367 -4.82 5.73 5.23
N LEU A 368 -3.88 6.55 5.71
CA LEU A 368 -4.19 7.88 6.24
C LEU A 368 -4.92 8.74 5.21
N LEU A 369 -4.47 8.71 3.95
CA LEU A 369 -5.00 9.59 2.89
C LEU A 369 -6.44 9.24 2.52
N ARG A 370 -6.81 7.97 2.63
CA ARG A 370 -8.16 7.52 2.24
C ARG A 370 -9.11 7.34 3.42
N ASP A 371 -8.63 6.75 4.51
CA ASP A 371 -9.46 6.31 5.64
C ASP A 371 -9.40 7.29 6.82
N GLY A 372 -8.51 8.29 6.77
CA GLY A 372 -8.40 9.36 7.76
C GLY A 372 -7.58 9.00 8.99
N PRO A 373 -7.52 9.89 9.99
CA PRO A 373 -6.66 9.74 11.17
C PRO A 373 -6.98 8.52 12.03
N ALA A 374 -8.17 7.92 11.89
CA ALA A 374 -8.61 6.77 12.66
C ALA A 374 -7.76 5.49 12.45
N VAL A 375 -6.93 5.44 11.41
CA VAL A 375 -5.96 4.34 11.18
C VAL A 375 -4.68 4.50 12.01
N LEU A 376 -4.48 5.68 12.58
CA LEU A 376 -3.40 6.01 13.51
C LEU A 376 -3.93 5.98 14.96
N PRO A 377 -3.06 5.77 15.96
CA PRO A 377 -1.64 5.46 15.82
C PRO A 377 -1.44 4.01 15.37
N THR A 378 -0.24 3.72 14.88
CA THR A 378 0.18 2.34 14.60
C THR A 378 0.58 1.61 15.89
N GLY A 379 1.13 0.41 15.79
CA GLY A 379 1.32 -0.48 16.93
C GLY A 379 0.01 -1.13 17.38
N ARG A 380 -0.86 -1.50 16.43
CA ARG A 380 -2.19 -2.03 16.71
C ARG A 380 -2.44 -3.37 16.05
N ASN A 381 -3.33 -4.16 16.64
CA ASN A 381 -3.76 -5.44 16.11
C ASN A 381 -4.85 -5.23 15.05
N ILE A 382 -4.45 -4.75 13.88
CA ILE A 382 -5.37 -4.24 12.86
C ILE A 382 -6.42 -5.25 12.39
N HIS A 383 -7.62 -4.77 12.06
CA HIS A 383 -8.67 -5.57 11.45
C HIS A 383 -9.16 -4.93 10.14
N ALA A 384 -9.77 -5.74 9.29
CA ALA A 384 -10.48 -5.25 8.12
C ALA A 384 -11.86 -4.69 8.51
N LEU A 385 -12.83 -4.79 7.61
CA LEU A 385 -14.20 -4.32 7.80
C LEU A 385 -15.20 -5.49 7.91
N ASP A 386 -16.45 -5.14 8.19
CA ASP A 386 -17.57 -6.09 8.14
C ASP A 386 -17.92 -6.43 6.67
N PRO A 387 -17.73 -7.68 6.22
CA PRO A 387 -17.97 -8.05 4.83
C PRO A 387 -19.43 -7.90 4.39
N TYR A 388 -20.40 -7.89 5.32
CA TYR A 388 -21.82 -7.70 5.00
C TYR A 388 -22.19 -6.23 4.76
N ARG A 389 -21.27 -5.30 5.01
CA ARG A 389 -21.45 -3.86 4.75
C ARG A 389 -20.83 -3.41 3.43
N MET A 390 -20.37 -4.35 2.60
CA MET A 390 -19.90 -4.10 1.24
C MET A 390 -20.95 -4.53 0.20
N PRO A 391 -21.12 -3.79 -0.90
CA PRO A 391 -20.55 -2.46 -1.13
C PRO A 391 -21.22 -1.39 -0.26
N SER A 392 -20.45 -0.38 0.15
CA SER A 392 -21.03 0.81 0.77
C SER A 392 -21.74 1.69 -0.27
N ALA A 393 -22.67 2.56 0.16
CA ALA A 393 -23.38 3.46 -0.77
C ALA A 393 -22.43 4.36 -1.60
N GLY A 394 -21.34 4.84 -0.99
CA GLY A 394 -20.32 5.61 -1.70
C GLY A 394 -19.51 4.77 -2.68
N ALA A 395 -19.20 3.52 -2.31
CA ALA A 395 -18.54 2.57 -3.21
C ALA A 395 -19.43 2.22 -4.41
N TRP A 396 -20.74 2.09 -4.20
CA TRP A 396 -21.72 1.85 -5.26
C TRP A 396 -21.69 2.95 -6.33
N ALA A 397 -21.74 4.21 -5.90
CA ALA A 397 -21.70 5.35 -6.82
C ALA A 397 -20.39 5.41 -7.62
N ARG A 398 -19.24 5.10 -6.98
CA ARG A 398 -17.94 5.09 -7.68
C ARG A 398 -17.80 3.90 -8.63
N GLY A 399 -18.23 2.71 -8.22
CA GLY A 399 -18.23 1.50 -9.06
C GLY A 399 -19.09 1.68 -10.31
N GLN A 400 -20.29 2.24 -10.16
CA GLN A 400 -21.14 2.60 -11.31
C GLN A 400 -20.42 3.56 -12.28
N LYS A 401 -19.80 4.62 -11.77
CA LYS A 401 -19.06 5.59 -12.60
C LYS A 401 -17.88 4.92 -13.33
N ALA A 402 -17.15 4.03 -12.65
CA ALA A 402 -16.05 3.28 -13.26
C ALA A 402 -16.55 2.35 -14.38
N ALA A 403 -17.66 1.63 -14.14
CA ALA A 403 -18.28 0.77 -15.15
C ALA A 403 -18.76 1.58 -16.38
N GLU A 404 -19.45 2.70 -16.15
CA GLU A 404 -19.90 3.60 -17.22
C GLU A 404 -18.71 4.13 -18.05
N GLU A 405 -17.60 4.47 -17.41
CA GLU A 405 -16.41 4.95 -18.08
C GLU A 405 -15.72 3.85 -18.91
N ILE A 406 -15.63 2.62 -18.40
CA ILE A 406 -15.12 1.46 -19.16
C ILE A 406 -15.96 1.23 -20.43
N LEU A 407 -17.29 1.26 -20.29
CA LEU A 407 -18.20 1.10 -21.44
C LEU A 407 -18.03 2.24 -22.44
N ARG A 408 -17.95 3.49 -21.96
CA ARG A 408 -17.75 4.67 -22.80
C ARG A 408 -16.43 4.59 -23.58
N GLN A 409 -15.34 4.20 -22.92
CA GLN A 409 -14.03 4.02 -23.56
C GLN A 409 -14.08 2.91 -24.61
N HIS A 410 -14.73 1.78 -24.31
CA HIS A 410 -14.88 0.69 -25.26
C HIS A 410 -15.67 1.13 -26.50
N GLN A 411 -16.83 1.79 -26.30
CA GLN A 411 -17.66 2.29 -27.41
C GLN A 411 -16.92 3.29 -28.27
N ALA A 412 -16.14 4.21 -27.67
CA ALA A 412 -15.33 5.17 -28.40
C ALA A 412 -14.28 4.49 -29.30
N ALA A 413 -13.72 3.36 -28.86
CA ALA A 413 -12.73 2.59 -29.61
C ALA A 413 -13.32 1.56 -30.59
N ASN A 414 -14.61 1.21 -30.48
CA ASN A 414 -15.25 0.12 -31.21
C ASN A 414 -16.56 0.56 -31.90
N ASN A 415 -16.52 1.69 -32.62
CA ASN A 415 -17.65 2.17 -33.45
C ASN A 415 -18.99 2.34 -32.73
N GLY A 416 -18.97 2.58 -31.41
CA GLY A 416 -20.17 2.73 -30.59
C GLY A 416 -20.75 1.40 -30.08
N ASP A 417 -20.17 0.25 -30.43
CA ASP A 417 -20.65 -1.05 -29.99
C ASP A 417 -20.31 -1.31 -28.52
N TYR A 418 -21.22 -1.98 -27.80
CA TYR A 418 -20.98 -2.42 -26.44
C TYR A 418 -20.11 -3.70 -26.41
N PRO A 419 -19.28 -3.89 -25.37
CA PRO A 419 -18.56 -5.15 -25.21
C PRO A 419 -19.55 -6.28 -24.88
N GLU A 420 -19.44 -7.42 -25.56
CA GLU A 420 -20.25 -8.60 -25.24
C GLU A 420 -19.88 -9.21 -23.88
N THR A 421 -18.62 -9.05 -23.45
CA THR A 421 -18.12 -9.60 -22.18
C THR A 421 -16.98 -8.73 -21.65
N VAL A 422 -17.01 -8.46 -20.35
CA VAL A 422 -15.92 -7.80 -19.61
C VAL A 422 -15.39 -8.76 -18.56
N ALA A 423 -14.10 -9.06 -18.60
CA ALA A 423 -13.42 -9.84 -17.57
C ALA A 423 -12.85 -8.90 -16.52
N VAL A 424 -13.24 -9.10 -15.25
CA VAL A 424 -12.80 -8.26 -14.12
C VAL A 424 -12.07 -9.13 -13.10
N THR A 425 -10.91 -8.66 -12.64
CA THR A 425 -10.17 -9.28 -11.54
C THR A 425 -10.50 -8.57 -10.23
N MET A 426 -11.00 -9.32 -9.25
CA MET A 426 -11.32 -8.77 -7.94
C MET A 426 -10.29 -9.19 -6.91
N TRP A 427 -9.73 -8.21 -6.20
CA TRP A 427 -8.80 -8.42 -5.10
C TRP A 427 -9.44 -8.06 -3.76
N GLY A 428 -9.21 -8.88 -2.74
CA GLY A 428 -9.67 -8.59 -1.38
C GLY A 428 -9.08 -7.29 -0.83
N LEU A 429 -7.85 -6.93 -1.24
CA LEU A 429 -7.19 -5.68 -0.88
C LEU A 429 -8.01 -4.47 -1.35
N ASP A 430 -8.32 -4.41 -2.64
CA ASP A 430 -9.10 -3.32 -3.22
C ASP A 430 -10.51 -3.26 -2.61
N ALA A 431 -11.21 -4.39 -2.52
CA ALA A 431 -12.55 -4.43 -1.96
C ALA A 431 -12.61 -3.91 -0.51
N ILE A 432 -11.67 -4.31 0.35
CA ILE A 432 -11.61 -3.81 1.74
C ILE A 432 -11.30 -2.32 1.75
N LYS A 433 -10.35 -1.91 0.92
CA LYS A 433 -9.87 -0.53 0.83
C LYS A 433 -10.97 0.44 0.36
N THR A 434 -11.64 0.11 -0.73
CA THR A 434 -12.66 0.97 -1.36
C THR A 434 -14.06 0.74 -0.77
N ARG A 435 -14.20 -0.18 0.19
CA ARG A 435 -15.48 -0.65 0.74
C ARG A 435 -16.39 -1.26 -0.32
N GLY A 436 -15.80 -2.00 -1.26
CA GLY A 436 -16.46 -2.80 -2.28
C GLY A 436 -16.70 -2.10 -3.61
N GLU A 437 -15.83 -1.18 -4.04
CA GLU A 437 -16.01 -0.45 -5.31
C GLU A 437 -15.91 -1.36 -6.53
N SER A 438 -14.98 -2.31 -6.53
CA SER A 438 -14.86 -3.33 -7.59
C SER A 438 -15.99 -4.38 -7.57
N ILE A 439 -16.75 -4.47 -6.48
CA ILE A 439 -17.90 -5.37 -6.35
C ILE A 439 -19.18 -4.70 -6.90
N ALA A 440 -19.28 -3.38 -6.72
CA ALA A 440 -20.38 -2.57 -7.21
C ALA A 440 -20.28 -2.36 -8.73
#